data_AF-A0A382EVR2-F1
#
_entry.id   AF-A0A382EVR2-F1
#
_cell.length_a   1.000
_cell.length_b   1.000
_cell.length_c   1.000
_cell.angle_alpha   90.00
_cell.angle_beta   90.00
_cell.angle_gamma   90.00
#
_symmetry.space_group_name_H-M   'P 1'
#
loop_
_entity.id
_entity.type
_entity.pdbx_description
1 polymer ?
#
loop_
_entity_poly.entity_id
_entity_poly.type
_entity_poly.pdbx_seq_one_letter_code
_entity_poly.pdbx_strand_id
1 'polypeptide(L)'
;MIEKALEGKKGYWGWIALLLAVIALGIYSYSKQLSYGLGVTGMGRDVSWGVYVAQFTFLVGVAASAVMVVLPYYLHDYKEFGKIVIIGEFLAVS
;
A
#
# COMPACT_ATOMS: atom_id res chain seq x y z
N MET A 1 -17.51 -4.08 15.00
CA MET A 1 -16.83 -4.44 13.72
C MET A 1 -15.39 -4.91 13.97
N ILE A 2 -14.63 -4.25 14.84
CA ILE A 2 -13.29 -4.71 15.27
C ILE A 2 -13.36 -6.07 15.99
N GLU A 3 -14.47 -6.41 16.65
CA GLU A 3 -14.62 -7.72 17.31
C GLU A 3 -14.49 -8.89 16.30
N LYS A 4 -14.98 -8.70 15.06
CA LYS A 4 -14.85 -9.69 13.98
C LYS A 4 -13.43 -9.83 13.44
N ALA A 5 -12.57 -8.82 13.64
CA ALA A 5 -11.15 -8.89 13.32
C ALA A 5 -10.35 -9.64 14.41
N LEU A 6 -10.94 -9.89 15.59
CA LEU A 6 -10.30 -10.64 16.67
C LEU A 6 -10.83 -12.09 16.76
N GLU A 7 -11.93 -12.39 16.06
CA GLU A 7 -12.47 -13.74 15.88
C GLU A 7 -11.89 -14.40 14.62
N GLY A 8 -10.96 -15.35 14.76
CA GLY A 8 -10.37 -16.03 13.61
C GLY A 8 -9.82 -17.42 13.88
N LYS A 9 -9.85 -18.29 12.86
CA LYS A 9 -9.26 -19.64 12.89
C LYS A 9 -7.73 -19.56 13.00
N LYS A 10 -7.05 -20.65 13.35
CA LYS A 10 -5.57 -20.69 13.47
C LYS A 10 -4.83 -20.13 12.24
N GLY A 11 -5.35 -20.36 11.03
CA GLY A 11 -4.78 -19.79 9.80
C GLY A 11 -4.89 -18.26 9.68
N TYR A 12 -5.96 -17.67 10.22
CA TYR A 12 -6.14 -16.21 10.24
C TYR A 12 -5.07 -15.54 11.11
N TRP A 13 -4.83 -16.08 12.30
CA TRP A 13 -3.78 -15.59 13.19
C TRP A 13 -2.37 -15.80 12.62
N GLY A 14 -2.14 -16.91 11.91
CA GLY A 14 -0.91 -17.10 11.15
C GLY A 14 -0.69 -16.04 10.07
N TRP A 15 -1.74 -15.66 9.34
CA TRP A 15 -1.68 -14.59 8.35
C TRP A 15 -1.41 -13.22 8.98
N ILE A 16 -2.07 -12.89 10.08
CA ILE A 16 -1.79 -11.65 10.83
C ILE A 16 -0.33 -11.61 11.29
N ALA A 17 0.17 -12.69 11.88
CA ALA A 17 1.55 -12.73 12.36
C ALA A 17 2.56 -12.52 11.22
N LEU A 18 2.30 -13.09 10.04
CA LEU A 18 3.11 -12.87 8.85
C LEU A 18 3.08 -11.40 8.41
N LEU A 19 1.89 -10.78 8.35
CA LEU A 19 1.77 -9.36 7.98
C LEU A 19 2.48 -8.45 8.99
N LEU A 20 2.34 -8.72 10.29
CA LEU A 20 3.05 -7.99 11.34
C LEU A 20 4.57 -8.16 11.24
N ALA A 21 5.06 -9.35 10.87
CA ALA A 21 6.48 -9.57 10.63
C ALA A 21 7.00 -8.73 9.45
N VAL A 22 6.24 -8.65 8.35
CA VAL A 22 6.58 -7.79 7.20
C VAL A 22 6.59 -6.31 7.58
N ILE A 23 5.61 -5.84 8.35
CA ILE A 23 5.56 -4.46 8.86
C ILE A 23 6.77 -4.18 9.76
N ALA A 24 7.11 -5.09 10.67
CA ALA A 24 8.27 -4.95 11.56
C ALA A 24 9.58 -4.86 10.77
N LEU A 25 9.75 -5.66 9.70
CA LEU A 25 10.88 -5.56 8.79
C LEU A 25 10.94 -4.20 8.07
N GLY A 26 9.78 -3.67 7.66
CA GLY A 26 9.66 -2.33 7.08
C GLY A 26 10.11 -1.24 8.06
N ILE A 27 9.60 -1.27 9.30
CA ILE A 27 9.98 -0.32 10.36
C ILE A 27 11.48 -0.40 10.68
N TYR A 28 12.02 -1.61 10.77
CA TYR A 28 13.45 -1.83 11.00
C TYR A 28 14.30 -1.23 9.87
N SER A 29 13.93 -1.49 8.62
CA SER A 29 14.62 -0.98 7.44
C SER A 29 14.55 0.55 7.36
N TYR A 30 13.38 1.13 7.67
CA TYR A 30 13.19 2.58 7.75
C TYR A 30 14.04 3.21 8.86
N SER A 31 14.13 2.57 10.03
CA SER A 31 14.96 3.04 11.14
C SER A 31 16.45 3.06 10.78
N LYS A 32 16.91 2.04 10.04
CA LYS A 32 18.26 2.00 9.48
C LYS A 32 18.46 3.11 8.44
N GLN A 33 17.52 3.31 7.53
CA GLN A 33 17.58 4.39 6.54
C GLN A 33 17.63 5.79 7.21
N LEU A 34 16.89 5.99 8.30
CA LEU A 34 16.90 7.26 9.05
C LEU A 34 18.27 7.53 9.69
N SER A 35 18.94 6.48 10.19
CA SER A 35 20.23 6.62 10.89
C SER A 35 21.43 6.70 9.95
N TYR A 36 21.43 5.93 8.85
CA TYR A 36 22.56 5.79 7.92
C TYR A 36 22.35 6.56 6.60
N GLY A 37 21.19 7.20 6.42
CA GLY A 37 20.84 7.97 5.23
C GLY A 37 20.37 7.12 4.05
N LEU A 38 20.12 7.78 2.90
CA LEU A 38 19.60 7.13 1.69
C LEU A 38 20.57 6.15 1.04
N GLY A 39 21.86 6.13 1.41
CA GLY A 39 22.85 5.20 0.86
C GLY A 39 22.49 3.73 1.07
N VAL A 40 21.71 3.41 2.12
CA VAL A 40 21.23 2.04 2.41
C VAL A 40 20.29 1.50 1.32
N THR A 41 19.69 2.38 0.53
CA THR A 41 18.75 2.02 -0.55
C THR A 41 19.44 1.56 -1.84
N GLY A 42 20.77 1.66 -1.92
CA GLY A 42 21.53 1.36 -3.14
C GLY A 42 21.44 2.44 -4.22
N MET A 43 20.77 3.56 -3.94
CA MET A 43 20.80 4.74 -4.82
C MET A 43 22.18 5.40 -4.78
N GLY A 44 22.65 5.82 -5.95
CA GLY A 44 23.96 6.44 -6.13
C GLY A 44 23.88 7.65 -7.05
N ARG A 45 25.05 8.15 -7.50
CA ARG A 45 25.11 9.30 -8.41
C ARG A 45 24.61 8.95 -9.82
N ASP A 46 24.96 7.75 -10.30
CA ASP A 46 24.59 7.29 -11.65
C ASP A 46 23.14 6.82 -11.72
N VAL A 47 22.60 6.32 -10.61
CA VAL A 47 21.20 5.89 -10.46
C VAL A 47 20.61 6.55 -9.22
N SER A 48 20.16 7.78 -9.40
CA SER A 48 19.61 8.61 -8.32
C SER A 48 18.17 8.23 -7.95
N TRP A 49 17.41 7.61 -8.88
CA TRP A 49 16.06 7.10 -8.69
C TRP A 49 16.06 5.58 -8.86
N GLY A 50 16.57 4.89 -7.83
CA GLY A 50 16.56 3.43 -7.78
C GLY A 50 15.19 2.86 -7.42
N VAL A 51 15.17 1.59 -7.01
CA VAL A 51 13.95 0.87 -6.60
C VAL A 51 13.14 1.67 -5.58
N TYR A 52 13.81 2.35 -4.65
CA TYR A 52 13.17 3.16 -3.61
C TYR A 52 12.19 4.20 -4.16
N VAL A 53 12.61 5.04 -5.11
CA VAL A 53 11.73 6.07 -5.70
C VAL A 53 10.75 5.45 -6.70
N ALA A 54 11.16 4.40 -7.42
CA ALA A 54 10.27 3.69 -8.34
C ALA A 54 9.03 3.12 -7.62
N GLN A 55 9.18 2.56 -6.41
CA GLN A 55 8.06 2.05 -5.63
C GLN A 55 7.07 3.15 -5.24
N PHE A 56 7.54 4.34 -4.88
CA PHE A 56 6.67 5.49 -4.62
C PHE A 56 5.85 5.85 -5.86
N THR A 57 6.48 5.97 -7.03
CA THR A 57 5.76 6.29 -8.27
C THR A 57 4.77 5.20 -8.68
N PHE A 58 5.11 3.93 -8.42
CA PHE A 58 4.23 2.80 -8.68
C PHE A 58 2.97 2.87 -7.82
N LEU A 59 3.10 3.07 -6.51
CA LEU A 59 1.96 3.16 -5.59
C LEU A 59 1.07 4.36 -5.90
N VAL A 60 1.65 5.51 -6.25
CA VAL A 60 0.88 6.68 -6.73
C VAL A 60 0.09 6.33 -7.99
N GLY A 61 0.69 5.59 -8.93
CA GLY A 61 0.00 5.12 -10.13
C GLY A 61 -1.16 4.15 -9.81
N VAL A 62 -0.96 3.24 -8.86
CA VAL A 62 -1.99 2.33 -8.38
C VAL A 62 -3.15 3.10 -7.75
N ALA A 63 -2.87 4.09 -6.90
CA ALA A 63 -3.89 4.95 -6.30
C ALA A 63 -4.66 5.77 -7.36
N ALA A 64 -3.97 6.32 -8.37
CA ALA A 64 -4.61 7.04 -9.47
C ALA A 64 -5.54 6.14 -10.29
N SER A 65 -5.20 4.85 -10.46
CA SER A 65 -6.04 3.89 -11.17
C SER A 65 -7.38 3.63 -10.47
N ALA A 66 -7.43 3.71 -9.13
CA ALA A 66 -8.67 3.61 -8.38
C ALA A 66 -9.61 4.79 -8.64
N VAL A 67 -9.04 6.01 -8.72
CA VAL A 67 -9.81 7.25 -8.98
C VAL A 67 -10.52 7.19 -10.34
N MET A 68 -9.96 6.47 -11.33
CA MET A 68 -10.59 6.28 -12.64
C MET A 68 -11.94 5.55 -12.57
N VAL A 69 -12.17 4.72 -11.56
CA VAL A 69 -13.43 4.00 -11.36
C VAL A 69 -14.39 4.78 -10.45
N VAL A 70 -13.83 5.52 -9.49
CA VAL A 70 -14.57 6.35 -8.52
C VAL A 70 -15.22 7.56 -9.21
N LEU A 71 -14.50 8.27 -10.08
CA LEU A 71 -14.97 9.50 -10.72
C LEU A 71 -16.24 9.32 -11.57
N PRO A 72 -16.34 8.34 -12.50
CA PRO A 72 -17.55 8.14 -13.28
C PRO A 72 -18.78 7.77 -12.44
N TYR A 73 -18.57 7.04 -11.34
CA TYR A 73 -19.64 6.66 -10.42
C TYR A 73 -20.25 7.89 -9.72
N TYR A 74 -19.40 8.80 -9.21
CA TYR A 74 -19.87 9.97 -8.46
C TYR A 74 -20.28 11.17 -9.34
N LEU A 75 -19.59 11.41 -10.47
CA LEU A 75 -19.82 12.60 -11.30
C LEU A 75 -20.76 12.36 -12.48
N HIS A 76 -20.81 11.13 -12.99
CA HIS A 76 -21.57 10.79 -14.20
C HIS A 76 -22.70 9.78 -13.95
N ASP A 77 -23.02 9.48 -12.69
CA ASP A 77 -24.05 8.52 -12.27
C ASP A 77 -23.89 7.12 -12.91
N TYR A 78 -22.65 6.76 -13.27
CA TYR A 78 -22.38 5.48 -13.94
C TYR A 78 -22.26 4.34 -12.93
N LYS A 79 -23.40 3.69 -12.65
CA LYS A 79 -23.56 2.73 -11.52
C LYS A 79 -23.08 1.30 -11.81
N GLU A 80 -22.62 1.02 -13.02
CA GLU A 80 -22.22 -0.32 -13.46
C GLU A 80 -21.05 -0.90 -12.63
N PHE A 81 -20.17 -0.03 -12.11
CA PHE A 81 -19.00 -0.41 -11.30
C PHE A 81 -19.13 -0.14 -9.80
N GLY A 82 -20.32 0.16 -9.28
CA GLY A 82 -20.49 0.61 -7.88
C GLY A 82 -19.92 -0.34 -6.81
N LYS A 83 -19.87 -1.65 -7.06
CA LYS A 83 -19.24 -2.63 -6.13
C LYS A 83 -17.72 -2.57 -6.13
N ILE A 84 -17.11 -2.19 -7.26
CA ILE A 84 -15.66 -2.12 -7.43
C ILE A 84 -15.12 -0.79 -6.88
N VAL A 85 -15.94 0.27 -6.90
CA VAL A 85 -15.62 1.59 -6.32
C VAL A 85 -15.12 1.45 -4.88
N ILE A 86 -15.80 0.68 -4.03
CA ILE A 86 -15.40 0.47 -2.64
C ILE A 86 -13.98 -0.10 -2.52
N ILE A 87 -13.64 -1.09 -3.35
CA ILE A 87 -12.29 -1.69 -3.37
C ILE A 87 -11.27 -0.66 -3.86
N GLY A 88 -11.64 0.13 -4.87
CA GLY A 88 -10.82 1.25 -5.37
C GLY A 88 -10.55 2.30 -4.28
N GLU A 89 -11.55 2.68 -3.50
CA GLU A 89 -11.39 3.67 -2.43
C GLU A 89 -10.40 3.19 -1.35
N PHE A 90 -10.48 1.92 -0.94
CA PHE A 90 -9.50 1.35 -0.01
C PHE A 90 -8.09 1.31 -0.61
N LEU A 91 -7.97 1.05 -1.92
CA LEU A 91 -6.70 1.06 -2.63
C LEU A 91 -6.13 2.47 -2.82
N ALA A 92 -6.98 3.50 -2.94
CA ALA A 92 -6.54 4.88 -3.11
C ALA A 92 -5.91 5.48 -1.84
N VAL A 93 -6.23 4.93 -0.67
CA VAL A 93 -5.73 5.39 0.64
C VAL A 93 -4.34 4.83 0.98
N SER A 94 -3.87 3.81 0.25
CA SER A 94 -2.59 3.13 0.51
C SER A 94 -1.36 3.96 0.19
#